data_AF-A0A845K044-F1
#
_entry.id   AF-A0A845K044-F1
#
_cell.length_a   1.000
_cell.length_b   1.000
_cell.length_c   1.000
_cell.angle_alpha   90.00
_cell.angle_beta   90.00
_cell.angle_gamma   90.00
#
_symmetry.space_group_name_H-M   'P 1'
#
loop_
_entity.id
_entity.type
_entity.pdbx_description
1 polymer ?
#
loop_
_entity_poly.entity_id
_entity_poly.type
_entity_poly.pdbx_seq_one_letter_code
_entity_poly.pdbx_strand_id
1 'polypeptide(L)'
;MIDSKALPELKKHLATLKNQLSLFETKVKDAPEIEPGESGPEEERARILSVISSYQEKLPKIEEDASGPLYKNGSDPIDIPTALQSLAVIDKTLTDLKQDAEEISENQYECKLEIYKQEIIKTVELILSTFDYVLPNIRFELKFMEKYYRAPANMSKTVMPELNDLVHSLEEHDITLDEFFKGYKNGENKVQGYNVLRMKNGLFSKYQFFDNSPDAYKELNDIYYQICKHMESFLKDKRSEPDLGKFYFQVKEMSMQISRMSDVFETGAFLTALTRKSKKKYS
;
A
#
# COMPACT_ATOMS: atom_id res chain seq x y z
N MET A 1 -0.18 -13.14 3.12
CA MET A 1 1.24 -13.55 3.07
C MET A 1 1.29 -14.97 2.54
N ILE A 2 2.40 -15.37 1.93
CA ILE A 2 2.54 -16.70 1.33
C ILE A 2 2.62 -17.76 2.43
N ASP A 3 1.70 -18.73 2.39
CA ASP A 3 1.72 -19.88 3.27
C ASP A 3 2.78 -20.91 2.84
N SER A 4 3.28 -21.72 3.78
CA SER A 4 4.27 -22.78 3.53
C SER A 4 3.85 -23.82 2.49
N LYS A 5 2.55 -23.96 2.25
CA LYS A 5 1.99 -24.86 1.23
C LYS A 5 2.00 -24.26 -0.17
N ALA A 6 1.92 -22.93 -0.29
CA ALA A 6 1.90 -22.23 -1.58
C ALA A 6 3.31 -21.99 -2.13
N LEU A 7 4.32 -21.91 -1.25
CA LEU A 7 5.70 -21.65 -1.66
C LEU A 7 6.28 -22.71 -2.62
N PRO A 8 6.10 -24.04 -2.42
CA PRO A 8 6.55 -25.04 -3.38
C PRO A 8 5.87 -24.93 -4.75
N GLU A 9 4.59 -24.55 -4.77
CA GLU A 9 3.82 -24.35 -5.99
C GLU A 9 4.32 -23.12 -6.77
N LEU A 10 4.57 -22.01 -6.07
CA LEU A 10 5.22 -20.84 -6.65
C LEU A 10 6.57 -21.17 -7.29
N LYS A 11 7.44 -21.94 -6.60
CA LYS A 11 8.73 -22.37 -7.15
C LYS A 11 8.58 -23.19 -8.42
N LYS A 12 7.55 -24.04 -8.48
CA LYS A 12 7.21 -24.79 -9.69
C LYS A 12 6.78 -23.85 -10.82
N HIS A 13 5.93 -22.86 -10.55
CA HIS A 13 5.52 -21.89 -11.56
C HIS A 13 6.69 -21.02 -12.05
N LEU A 14 7.59 -20.58 -11.17
CA LEU A 14 8.81 -19.86 -11.55
C LEU A 14 9.73 -20.71 -12.42
N ALA A 15 9.89 -22.00 -12.12
CA ALA A 15 10.66 -22.92 -12.95
C ALA A 15 10.02 -23.13 -14.33
N THR A 16 8.68 -23.25 -14.38
CA THR A 16 7.93 -23.30 -15.65
C THR A 16 8.14 -22.02 -16.45
N LEU A 17 8.00 -20.84 -15.83
CA LEU A 17 8.18 -19.55 -16.49
C LEU A 17 9.60 -19.43 -17.07
N LYS A 18 10.63 -19.79 -16.28
CA LYS A 18 12.01 -19.82 -16.75
C LYS A 18 12.18 -20.69 -17.99
N ASN A 19 11.62 -21.89 -17.99
CA ASN A 19 11.68 -22.78 -19.14
C ASN A 19 10.96 -22.18 -20.37
N GLN A 20 9.79 -21.58 -20.19
CA GLN A 20 9.07 -20.94 -21.30
C GLN A 20 9.84 -19.75 -21.87
N LEU A 21 10.45 -18.92 -21.03
CA LEU A 21 11.32 -17.83 -21.47
C LEU A 21 12.53 -18.35 -22.26
N SER A 22 13.17 -19.45 -21.84
CA SER A 22 14.29 -20.03 -22.59
C SER A 22 13.85 -20.62 -23.94
N LEU A 23 12.66 -21.20 -24.02
CA LEU A 23 12.10 -21.68 -25.28
C LEU A 23 11.76 -20.51 -26.23
N PHE A 24 11.17 -19.45 -25.69
CA PHE A 24 10.88 -18.22 -26.40
C PHE A 24 12.17 -17.58 -26.95
N GLU A 25 13.20 -17.46 -26.11
CA GLU A 25 14.53 -16.97 -26.47
C GLU A 25 15.16 -17.80 -27.60
N THR A 26 15.10 -19.14 -27.48
CA THR A 26 15.64 -20.05 -28.51
C THR A 26 14.92 -19.84 -29.84
N LYS A 27 13.60 -19.64 -29.83
CA LYS A 27 12.83 -19.40 -31.04
C LYS A 27 13.20 -18.09 -31.73
N VAL A 28 13.38 -17.01 -30.96
CA VAL A 28 13.86 -15.74 -31.51
C VAL A 28 15.28 -15.86 -32.02
N LYS A 29 16.16 -16.57 -31.30
CA LYS A 29 17.57 -16.73 -31.69
C LYS A 29 17.73 -17.53 -32.99
N ASP A 30 16.97 -18.60 -33.15
CA ASP A 30 17.09 -19.51 -34.29
C ASP A 30 16.20 -19.12 -35.48
N ALA A 31 15.40 -18.06 -35.34
CA ALA A 31 14.53 -17.58 -36.41
C ALA A 31 15.36 -17.08 -37.60
N PRO A 32 15.09 -17.57 -38.83
CA PRO A 32 15.83 -17.16 -40.02
C PRO A 32 15.55 -15.70 -40.40
N GLU A 33 14.35 -15.21 -40.08
CA GLU A 33 13.88 -13.86 -40.37
C GLU A 33 13.38 -13.21 -39.08
N ILE A 34 13.74 -11.95 -38.90
CA ILE A 34 13.31 -11.06 -37.81
C ILE A 34 12.84 -9.79 -38.48
N GLU A 35 11.66 -9.32 -38.08
CA GLU A 35 11.16 -8.03 -38.56
C GLU A 35 12.05 -6.92 -38.02
N PRO A 36 12.56 -6.02 -38.88
CA PRO A 36 13.51 -5.00 -38.48
C PRO A 36 12.86 -3.97 -37.54
N GLY A 37 13.57 -3.65 -36.46
CA GLY A 37 13.34 -2.41 -35.70
C GLY A 37 13.95 -1.19 -36.41
N GLU A 38 14.14 -0.10 -35.67
CA GLU A 38 14.69 1.16 -36.21
C GLU A 38 16.10 1.01 -36.81
N SER A 39 16.90 0.09 -36.27
CA SER A 39 18.29 -0.12 -36.66
C SER A 39 18.54 -1.41 -37.45
N GLY A 40 17.47 -2.16 -37.78
CA GLY A 40 17.53 -3.38 -38.58
C GLY A 40 17.34 -4.70 -37.80
N PRO A 41 17.31 -5.84 -38.51
CA PRO A 41 16.86 -7.13 -37.95
C PRO A 41 17.74 -7.71 -36.84
N GLU A 42 19.06 -7.70 -37.01
CA GLU A 42 19.96 -8.35 -36.04
C GLU A 42 20.13 -7.52 -34.76
N GLU A 43 20.02 -6.19 -34.86
CA GLU A 43 19.97 -5.32 -33.68
C GLU A 43 18.66 -5.51 -32.92
N GLU A 44 17.53 -5.67 -33.63
CA GLU A 44 16.24 -5.99 -33.01
C GLU A 44 16.26 -7.37 -32.35
N ARG A 45 16.86 -8.37 -32.99
CA ARG A 45 17.08 -9.70 -32.38
C ARG A 45 17.87 -9.56 -31.07
N ALA A 46 18.97 -8.81 -31.08
CA ALA A 46 19.77 -8.59 -29.87
C ALA A 46 18.99 -7.86 -28.77
N ARG A 47 18.17 -6.87 -29.13
CA ARG A 47 17.26 -6.16 -28.20
C ARG A 47 16.29 -7.15 -27.54
N ILE A 48 15.58 -7.96 -28.33
CA ILE A 48 14.61 -8.94 -27.82
C ILE A 48 15.28 -9.93 -26.88
N LEU A 49 16.43 -10.48 -27.27
CA LEU A 49 17.18 -11.42 -26.44
C LEU A 49 17.60 -10.76 -25.11
N SER A 50 18.07 -9.51 -25.16
CA SER A 50 18.41 -8.75 -23.95
C SER A 50 17.21 -8.54 -23.02
N VAL A 51 16.02 -8.26 -23.57
CA VAL A 51 14.78 -8.11 -22.78
C VAL A 51 14.44 -9.43 -22.08
N ILE A 52 14.45 -10.55 -22.81
CA ILE A 52 14.14 -11.88 -22.25
C ILE A 52 15.15 -12.28 -21.17
N SER A 53 16.45 -12.10 -21.42
CA SER A 53 17.50 -12.40 -20.43
C SER A 53 17.33 -11.56 -19.17
N SER A 54 16.96 -10.27 -19.30
CA SER A 54 16.69 -9.42 -18.14
C SER A 54 15.58 -9.97 -17.24
N TYR A 55 14.51 -10.53 -17.82
CA TYR A 55 13.45 -11.16 -17.03
C TYR A 55 13.91 -12.46 -16.36
N GLN A 56 14.65 -13.30 -17.08
CA GLN A 56 15.22 -14.53 -16.51
C GLN A 56 16.13 -14.25 -15.30
N GLU A 57 16.90 -13.16 -15.33
CA GLU A 57 17.75 -12.70 -14.22
C GLU A 57 16.95 -12.20 -13.00
N LYS A 58 15.73 -11.68 -13.21
CA LYS A 58 14.86 -11.20 -12.13
C LYS A 58 14.09 -12.33 -11.43
N LEU A 59 13.87 -13.49 -12.07
CA LEU A 59 13.10 -14.60 -11.49
C LEU A 59 13.65 -15.12 -10.14
N PRO A 60 14.97 -15.32 -9.93
CA PRO A 60 15.50 -15.72 -8.64
C PRO A 60 15.15 -14.74 -7.52
N LYS A 61 15.11 -13.43 -7.83
CA LYS A 61 14.77 -12.40 -6.85
C LYS A 61 13.31 -12.51 -6.39
N ILE A 62 12.40 -12.89 -7.29
CA ILE A 62 10.99 -13.16 -6.93
C ILE A 62 10.91 -14.34 -5.95
N GLU A 63 11.70 -15.40 -6.18
CA GLU A 63 11.75 -16.55 -5.28
C GLU A 63 12.30 -16.18 -3.89
N GLU A 64 13.35 -15.36 -3.84
CA GLU A 64 13.93 -14.84 -2.60
C GLU A 64 12.90 -14.02 -1.81
N ASP A 65 12.24 -13.08 -2.49
CA ASP A 65 11.23 -12.21 -1.87
C ASP A 65 10.03 -13.02 -1.35
N ALA A 66 9.61 -14.03 -2.12
CA ALA A 66 8.54 -14.94 -1.71
C ALA A 66 8.90 -15.85 -0.52
N SER A 67 10.18 -16.26 -0.43
CA SER A 67 10.69 -17.12 0.64
C SER A 67 11.12 -16.35 1.90
N GLY A 68 11.29 -15.03 1.79
CA GLY A 68 11.73 -14.14 2.86
C GLY A 68 10.64 -13.15 3.29
N PRO A 69 10.68 -11.89 2.81
CA PRO A 69 9.82 -10.81 3.28
C PRO A 69 8.31 -11.07 3.11
N LEU A 70 7.91 -11.90 2.13
CA LEU A 70 6.50 -12.22 1.87
C LEU A 70 6.04 -13.53 2.51
N TYR A 71 6.97 -14.28 3.11
CA TYR A 71 6.72 -15.58 3.69
C TYR A 71 6.10 -15.46 5.09
N LYS A 72 4.98 -16.16 5.31
CA LYS A 72 4.20 -16.08 6.58
C LYS A 72 4.99 -16.37 7.85
N ASN A 73 6.03 -17.20 7.76
CA ASN A 73 6.87 -17.59 8.88
C ASN A 73 8.33 -17.13 8.74
N GLY A 74 8.60 -16.13 7.89
CA GLY A 74 9.97 -15.70 7.58
C GLY A 74 10.64 -14.95 8.73
N SER A 75 10.07 -13.80 9.13
CA SER A 75 10.57 -12.97 10.21
C SER A 75 9.42 -12.36 11.00
N ASP A 76 9.48 -12.43 12.33
CA ASP A 76 8.51 -11.83 13.23
C ASP A 76 9.21 -10.73 14.07
N PRO A 77 8.78 -9.45 14.01
CA PRO A 77 7.64 -8.92 13.24
C PRO A 77 7.93 -8.72 11.75
N ILE A 78 6.86 -8.74 10.95
CA ILE A 78 6.90 -8.48 9.50
C ILE A 78 7.23 -7.01 9.24
N ASP A 79 8.21 -6.77 8.37
CA ASP A 79 8.53 -5.43 7.87
C ASP A 79 7.60 -5.05 6.70
N ILE A 80 6.49 -4.39 7.04
CA ILE A 80 5.43 -4.01 6.07
C ILE A 80 5.99 -3.16 4.90
N PRO A 81 6.78 -2.10 5.13
CA PRO A 81 7.43 -1.37 4.03
C PRO A 81 8.19 -2.27 3.05
N THR A 82 9.01 -3.18 3.56
CA THR A 82 9.79 -4.11 2.73
C THR A 82 8.87 -5.07 1.98
N ALA A 83 7.84 -5.62 2.63
CA ALA A 83 6.86 -6.50 1.99
C ALA A 83 6.10 -5.79 0.85
N LEU A 84 5.63 -4.56 1.06
CA LEU A 84 4.95 -3.78 0.02
C LEU A 84 5.87 -3.42 -1.14
N GLN A 85 7.14 -3.10 -0.85
CA GLN A 85 8.13 -2.84 -1.89
C GLN A 85 8.39 -4.08 -2.74
N SER A 86 8.59 -5.24 -2.13
CA SER A 86 8.75 -6.52 -2.84
C SER A 86 7.53 -6.83 -3.71
N LEU A 87 6.32 -6.70 -3.18
CA LEU A 87 5.09 -6.90 -3.95
C LEU A 87 5.00 -5.99 -5.17
N ALA A 88 5.28 -4.69 -5.00
CA ALA A 88 5.25 -3.73 -6.10
C ALA A 88 6.29 -4.03 -7.19
N VAL A 89 7.49 -4.49 -6.81
CA VAL A 89 8.54 -4.89 -7.76
C VAL A 89 8.16 -6.15 -8.52
N ILE A 90 7.61 -7.16 -7.82
CA ILE A 90 7.16 -8.42 -8.43
C ILE A 90 6.03 -8.14 -9.43
N ASP A 91 5.01 -7.42 -8.99
CA ASP A 91 3.82 -7.08 -9.79
C ASP A 91 4.20 -6.32 -11.06
N LYS A 92 5.04 -5.29 -10.93
CA LYS A 92 5.57 -4.57 -12.09
C LYS A 92 6.38 -5.45 -13.02
N THR A 93 7.30 -6.26 -12.49
CA THR A 93 8.18 -7.12 -13.32
C THR A 93 7.36 -8.11 -14.15
N LEU A 94 6.33 -8.69 -13.55
CA LEU A 94 5.47 -9.68 -14.20
C LEU A 94 4.50 -9.04 -15.20
N THR A 95 3.98 -7.86 -14.89
CA THR A 95 3.15 -7.07 -15.81
C THR A 95 3.94 -6.61 -17.02
N ASP A 96 5.14 -6.04 -16.82
CA ASP A 96 6.04 -5.62 -17.90
C ASP A 96 6.42 -6.82 -18.78
N LEU A 97 6.72 -7.99 -18.18
CA LEU A 97 7.01 -9.22 -18.93
C LEU A 97 5.83 -9.65 -19.82
N LYS A 98 4.59 -9.54 -19.31
CA LYS A 98 3.38 -9.89 -20.06
C LYS A 98 3.27 -9.02 -21.31
N GLN A 99 3.39 -7.70 -21.14
CA GLN A 99 3.31 -6.73 -22.22
C GLN A 99 4.42 -6.90 -23.24
N ASP A 100 5.67 -7.07 -22.79
CA ASP A 100 6.81 -7.29 -23.69
C ASP A 100 6.64 -8.58 -24.50
N ALA A 101 6.18 -9.68 -23.86
CA ALA A 101 5.95 -10.94 -24.55
C ALA A 101 4.83 -10.85 -25.60
N GLU A 102 3.78 -10.08 -25.31
CA GLU A 102 2.71 -9.77 -26.26
C GLU A 102 3.23 -8.96 -27.44
N GLU A 103 3.87 -7.82 -27.17
CA GLU A 103 4.40 -6.92 -28.20
C GLU A 103 5.43 -7.62 -29.09
N ILE A 104 6.38 -8.36 -28.51
CA ILE A 104 7.38 -9.10 -29.27
C ILE A 104 6.71 -10.17 -30.14
N SER A 105 5.73 -10.90 -29.61
CA SER A 105 5.05 -11.95 -30.37
C SER A 105 4.21 -11.38 -31.52
N GLU A 106 3.62 -10.20 -31.35
CA GLU A 106 2.85 -9.51 -32.39
C GLU A 106 3.76 -8.93 -33.48
N ASN A 107 4.85 -8.28 -33.07
CA ASN A 107 5.80 -7.67 -34.00
C ASN A 107 6.61 -8.72 -34.77
N GLN A 108 6.95 -9.84 -34.14
CA GLN A 108 7.80 -10.89 -34.73
C GLN A 108 6.98 -12.10 -35.19
N TYR A 109 5.96 -11.84 -36.01
CA TYR A 109 4.99 -12.86 -36.45
C TYR A 109 5.65 -14.08 -37.15
N GLU A 110 6.74 -13.88 -37.89
CA GLU A 110 7.50 -14.97 -38.54
C GLU A 110 8.15 -15.94 -37.55
N CYS A 111 8.42 -15.50 -36.31
CA CYS A 111 8.97 -16.36 -35.25
C CYS A 111 7.94 -17.35 -34.68
N LYS A 112 6.64 -17.19 -34.98
CA LYS A 112 5.54 -18.05 -34.52
C LYS A 112 5.52 -18.23 -33.00
N LEU A 113 5.64 -17.11 -32.28
CA LEU A 113 5.81 -17.07 -30.82
C LEU A 113 4.49 -17.25 -30.03
N GLU A 114 3.35 -17.30 -30.72
CA GLU A 114 2.02 -17.25 -30.12
C GLU A 114 1.79 -18.28 -28.99
N ILE A 115 2.21 -19.54 -29.18
CA ILE A 115 2.05 -20.58 -28.16
C ILE A 115 2.92 -20.28 -26.92
N TYR A 116 4.14 -19.78 -27.14
CA TYR A 116 5.06 -19.45 -26.04
C TYR A 116 4.58 -18.23 -25.27
N LYS A 117 4.07 -17.21 -25.98
CA LYS A 117 3.40 -16.05 -25.39
C LYS A 117 2.25 -16.50 -24.48
N GLN A 118 1.33 -17.34 -24.97
CA GLN A 118 0.20 -17.82 -24.18
C GLN A 118 0.62 -18.57 -22.91
N GLU A 119 1.64 -19.44 -23.00
CA GLU A 119 2.15 -20.17 -21.84
C GLU A 119 2.90 -19.26 -20.85
N ILE A 120 3.61 -18.23 -21.34
CA ILE A 120 4.22 -17.19 -20.48
C ILE A 120 3.12 -16.45 -19.71
N ILE A 121 2.12 -15.89 -20.41
CA ILE A 121 1.02 -15.13 -19.81
C ILE A 121 0.31 -15.95 -18.73
N LYS A 122 -0.10 -17.17 -19.09
CA LYS A 122 -0.77 -18.09 -18.15
C LYS A 122 0.09 -18.40 -16.93
N THR A 123 1.40 -18.59 -17.11
CA THR A 123 2.30 -18.87 -15.98
C THR A 123 2.49 -17.63 -15.10
N VAL A 124 2.56 -16.44 -15.70
CA VAL A 124 2.62 -15.16 -14.99
C VAL A 124 1.36 -14.96 -14.13
N GLU A 125 0.17 -15.22 -14.66
CA GLU A 125 -1.10 -15.14 -13.91
C GLU A 125 -1.12 -16.10 -12.71
N LEU A 126 -0.64 -17.34 -12.89
CA LEU A 126 -0.53 -18.30 -11.79
C LEU A 126 0.44 -17.81 -10.69
N ILE A 127 1.54 -17.16 -11.07
CA ILE A 127 2.47 -16.56 -10.12
C ILE A 127 1.79 -15.39 -9.37
N LEU A 128 1.18 -14.45 -10.10
CA LEU A 128 0.49 -13.29 -9.51
C LEU A 128 -0.60 -13.72 -8.53
N SER A 129 -1.38 -14.75 -8.86
CA SER A 129 -2.45 -15.28 -7.98
C SER A 129 -1.94 -15.74 -6.61
N THR A 130 -0.66 -16.12 -6.50
CA THR A 130 -0.04 -16.48 -5.21
C THR A 130 0.10 -15.27 -4.27
N PHE A 131 0.13 -14.05 -4.83
CA PHE A 131 0.26 -12.78 -4.12
C PHE A 131 -1.08 -12.06 -3.88
N ASP A 132 -2.19 -12.58 -4.41
CA ASP A 132 -3.54 -11.98 -4.30
C ASP A 132 -4.06 -11.86 -2.87
N TYR A 133 -3.40 -12.45 -1.87
CA TYR A 133 -3.75 -12.25 -0.47
C TYR A 133 -3.77 -10.76 -0.05
N VAL A 134 -3.16 -9.87 -0.82
CA VAL A 134 -3.22 -8.41 -0.60
C VAL A 134 -4.64 -7.89 -0.86
N LEU A 135 -5.34 -8.40 -1.89
CA LEU A 135 -6.66 -7.94 -2.31
C LEU A 135 -7.73 -8.08 -1.22
N PRO A 136 -7.88 -9.24 -0.53
CA PRO A 136 -8.78 -9.35 0.62
C PRO A 136 -8.49 -8.35 1.74
N ASN A 137 -7.21 -8.02 1.97
CA ASN A 137 -6.83 -7.04 3.00
C ASN A 137 -7.21 -5.62 2.57
N ILE A 138 -6.99 -5.25 1.31
CA ILE A 138 -7.45 -3.98 0.74
C ILE A 138 -8.98 -3.89 0.84
N ARG A 139 -9.71 -4.93 0.44
CA ARG A 139 -11.18 -4.98 0.54
C ARG A 139 -11.66 -4.92 1.99
N PHE A 140 -10.99 -5.59 2.91
CA PHE A 140 -11.31 -5.53 4.34
C PHE A 140 -11.15 -4.11 4.87
N GLU A 141 -10.03 -3.46 4.56
CA GLU A 141 -9.77 -2.07 4.94
C GLU A 141 -10.85 -1.15 4.36
N LEU A 142 -11.21 -1.28 3.08
CA LEU A 142 -12.28 -0.49 2.46
C LEU A 142 -13.66 -0.75 3.08
N LYS A 143 -14.00 -2.00 3.44
CA LYS A 143 -15.26 -2.33 4.13
C LYS A 143 -15.29 -1.78 5.55
N PHE A 144 -14.15 -1.83 6.24
CA PHE A 144 -13.99 -1.22 7.56
C PHE A 144 -14.18 0.30 7.47
N MET A 145 -13.54 0.92 6.48
CA MET A 145 -13.74 2.32 6.10
C MET A 145 -15.19 2.65 5.75
N GLU A 146 -15.90 1.78 5.05
CA GLU A 146 -17.30 2.04 4.72
C GLU A 146 -18.20 1.94 5.96
N LYS A 147 -17.94 0.95 6.84
CA LYS A 147 -18.78 0.66 8.02
C LYS A 147 -18.71 1.76 9.08
N TYR A 148 -17.51 2.19 9.45
CA TYR A 148 -17.31 3.08 10.60
C TYR A 148 -17.36 4.58 10.27
N TYR A 149 -17.46 4.93 8.99
CA TYR A 149 -17.36 6.33 8.54
C TYR A 149 -18.67 6.82 7.89
N ARG A 150 -19.73 6.00 7.93
CA ARG A 150 -21.14 6.34 7.65
C ARG A 150 -21.78 7.12 8.82
N ALA A 151 -21.25 8.29 9.17
CA ALA A 151 -22.00 9.29 9.93
C ALA A 151 -22.52 10.39 8.98
N PRO A 152 -23.75 10.92 9.14
CA PRO A 152 -24.61 11.35 8.02
C PRO A 152 -24.21 12.64 7.28
N ALA A 153 -23.18 13.35 7.73
CA ALA A 153 -22.91 14.71 7.24
C ALA A 153 -22.16 14.77 5.88
N ASN A 154 -21.59 13.67 5.39
CA ASN A 154 -20.66 13.69 4.24
C ASN A 154 -20.93 12.66 3.12
N MET A 155 -22.10 12.01 3.07
CA MET A 155 -22.39 10.98 2.03
C MET A 155 -22.22 11.50 0.60
N SER A 156 -22.51 12.77 0.32
CA SER A 156 -22.34 13.38 -1.02
C SER A 156 -20.89 13.68 -1.40
N LYS A 157 -19.92 13.46 -0.50
CA LYS A 157 -18.48 13.70 -0.71
C LYS A 157 -17.66 12.41 -0.73
N THR A 158 -18.32 11.25 -0.66
CA THR A 158 -17.65 9.96 -0.57
C THR A 158 -16.81 9.67 -1.82
N VAL A 159 -15.59 9.17 -1.60
CA VAL A 159 -14.68 8.68 -2.66
C VAL A 159 -14.78 7.16 -2.82
N MET A 160 -15.72 6.50 -2.12
CA MET A 160 -15.87 5.04 -2.15
C MET A 160 -16.12 4.47 -3.56
N PRO A 161 -16.90 5.12 -4.45
CA PRO A 161 -17.00 4.66 -5.84
C PRO A 161 -15.63 4.64 -6.53
N GLU A 162 -14.87 5.74 -6.43
CA GLU A 162 -13.55 5.88 -7.03
C GLU A 162 -12.55 4.84 -6.47
N LEU A 163 -12.63 4.55 -5.17
CA LEU A 163 -11.83 3.50 -4.53
C LEU A 163 -12.24 2.09 -4.96
N ASN A 164 -13.54 1.82 -5.12
CA ASN A 164 -14.03 0.53 -5.56
C ASN A 164 -13.65 0.24 -7.03
N ASP A 165 -13.73 1.24 -7.89
CA ASP A 165 -13.29 1.15 -9.28
C ASP A 165 -11.77 0.86 -9.34
N LEU A 166 -10.99 1.57 -8.52
CA LEU A 166 -9.53 1.37 -8.44
C LEU A 166 -9.16 -0.03 -7.93
N VAL A 167 -9.90 -0.57 -6.95
CA VAL A 167 -9.69 -1.96 -6.50
C VAL A 167 -10.12 -2.95 -7.58
N HIS A 168 -11.23 -2.69 -8.28
CA HIS A 168 -11.67 -3.57 -9.36
C HIS A 168 -10.62 -3.66 -10.48
N SER A 169 -10.05 -2.54 -10.91
CA SER A 169 -8.95 -2.55 -11.89
C SER A 169 -7.70 -3.30 -11.38
N LEU A 170 -7.40 -3.24 -10.08
CA LEU A 170 -6.30 -4.02 -9.51
C LEU A 170 -6.63 -5.53 -9.46
N GLU A 171 -7.88 -5.89 -9.17
CA GLU A 171 -8.37 -7.29 -9.16
C GLU A 171 -8.36 -7.93 -10.56
N GLU A 172 -8.65 -7.14 -11.61
CA GLU A 172 -8.57 -7.60 -13.00
C GLU A 172 -7.13 -7.54 -13.56
N HIS A 173 -6.15 -7.14 -12.75
CA HIS A 173 -4.75 -6.92 -13.17
C HIS A 173 -4.59 -5.94 -14.35
N ASP A 174 -5.50 -4.98 -14.48
CA ASP A 174 -5.43 -3.89 -15.46
C ASP A 174 -4.43 -2.80 -15.03
N ILE A 175 -4.19 -2.69 -13.73
CA ILE A 175 -3.24 -1.74 -13.14
C ILE A 175 -2.32 -2.46 -12.17
N THR A 176 -1.13 -1.91 -12.01
CA THR A 176 -0.16 -2.37 -11.02
C THR A 176 -0.50 -1.87 -9.61
N LEU A 177 0.10 -2.50 -8.60
CA LEU A 177 0.02 -2.06 -7.21
C LEU A 177 0.59 -0.64 -7.01
N ASP A 178 1.60 -0.25 -7.80
CA ASP A 178 2.14 1.12 -7.75
C ASP A 178 1.13 2.14 -8.25
N GLU A 179 0.45 1.82 -9.36
CA GLU A 179 -0.62 2.62 -9.95
C GLU A 179 -1.85 2.68 -9.05
N PHE A 180 -2.18 1.58 -8.37
CA PHE A 180 -3.19 1.58 -7.31
C PHE A 180 -2.84 2.61 -6.22
N PHE A 181 -1.61 2.62 -5.71
CA PHE A 181 -1.26 3.53 -4.62
C PHE A 181 -1.08 4.99 -5.06
N LYS A 182 -0.44 5.23 -6.21
CA LYS A 182 -0.02 6.56 -6.67
C LYS A 182 -0.97 7.19 -7.70
N GLY A 183 -1.76 6.37 -8.39
CA GLY A 183 -2.58 6.74 -9.53
C GLY A 183 -1.82 6.58 -10.83
N TYR A 184 -2.55 6.64 -11.95
CA TYR A 184 -2.05 6.42 -13.30
C TYR A 184 -2.70 7.39 -14.29
N LYS A 185 -2.16 7.44 -15.51
CA LYS A 185 -2.79 8.19 -16.61
C LYS A 185 -3.60 7.23 -17.45
N ASN A 186 -4.84 7.61 -17.74
CA ASN A 186 -5.73 6.92 -18.68
C ASN A 186 -6.12 7.91 -19.78
N GLY A 187 -5.39 7.88 -20.90
CA GLY A 187 -5.49 8.89 -21.96
C GLY A 187 -5.12 10.28 -21.46
N GLU A 188 -6.01 11.26 -21.66
CA GLU A 188 -5.84 12.64 -21.17
C GLU A 188 -6.18 12.80 -19.68
N ASN A 189 -6.84 11.81 -19.07
CA ASN A 189 -7.30 11.88 -17.69
C ASN A 189 -6.29 11.27 -16.73
N LYS A 190 -6.10 11.93 -15.57
CA LYS A 190 -5.32 11.38 -14.46
C LYS A 190 -6.23 10.72 -13.44
N VAL A 191 -6.11 9.41 -13.29
CA VAL A 191 -6.79 8.67 -12.23
C VAL A 191 -6.00 8.85 -10.93
N GLN A 192 -6.69 9.21 -9.85
CA GLN A 192 -6.07 9.41 -8.55
C GLN A 192 -5.87 8.06 -7.85
N GLY A 193 -4.68 7.83 -7.30
CA GLY A 193 -4.41 6.61 -6.52
C GLY A 193 -4.98 6.67 -5.11
N TYR A 194 -4.97 5.51 -4.46
CA TYR A 194 -5.42 5.31 -3.08
C TYR A 194 -4.85 6.35 -2.11
N ASN A 195 -3.56 6.69 -2.22
CA ASN A 195 -2.91 7.65 -1.31
C ASN A 195 -3.52 9.04 -1.40
N VAL A 196 -3.98 9.46 -2.57
CA VAL A 196 -4.64 10.76 -2.77
C VAL A 196 -6.11 10.66 -2.41
N LEU A 197 -6.80 9.62 -2.91
CA LEU A 197 -8.23 9.40 -2.66
C LEU A 197 -8.54 9.30 -1.16
N ARG A 198 -7.70 8.60 -0.39
CA ARG A 198 -7.86 8.50 1.07
C ARG A 198 -7.68 9.84 1.79
N MET A 199 -7.05 10.85 1.20
CA MET A 199 -6.93 12.16 1.84
C MET A 199 -7.93 13.17 1.29
N LYS A 200 -8.54 12.86 0.14
CA LYS A 200 -9.48 13.73 -0.56
C LYS A 200 -10.69 14.03 0.33
N ASN A 201 -11.13 15.28 0.27
CA ASN A 201 -12.19 15.84 1.11
C ASN A 201 -11.92 15.75 2.62
N GLY A 202 -10.69 15.43 3.03
CA GLY A 202 -10.33 15.17 4.41
C GLY A 202 -11.26 14.15 5.03
N LEU A 203 -11.48 13.01 4.36
CA LEU A 203 -12.36 11.90 4.79
C LEU A 203 -11.61 10.77 5.50
N PHE A 204 -10.33 10.56 5.20
CA PHE A 204 -9.47 9.57 5.86
C PHE A 204 -8.18 10.22 6.38
N SER A 205 -8.32 11.36 7.05
CA SER A 205 -7.22 11.80 7.91
C SER A 205 -7.00 10.76 9.01
N LYS A 206 -5.75 10.58 9.47
CA LYS A 206 -5.42 9.68 10.59
C LYS A 206 -6.20 9.96 11.88
N TYR A 207 -6.85 11.12 11.97
CA TYR A 207 -7.65 11.56 13.10
C TYR A 207 -9.13 11.17 12.95
N GLN A 208 -9.58 10.84 11.74
CA GLN A 208 -10.99 10.69 11.41
C GLN A 208 -11.59 9.35 11.83
N PHE A 209 -10.77 8.29 11.88
CA PHE A 209 -11.14 7.03 12.53
C PHE A 209 -11.57 7.27 13.98
N PHE A 210 -10.83 8.16 14.64
CA PHE A 210 -11.08 8.58 16.01
C PHE A 210 -12.30 9.52 16.04
N ASP A 211 -12.34 10.58 15.22
CA ASP A 211 -13.49 11.51 15.20
C ASP A 211 -14.85 10.85 14.83
N ASN A 212 -14.85 9.72 14.11
CA ASN A 212 -16.06 8.98 13.69
C ASN A 212 -16.44 7.80 14.60
N SER A 213 -15.66 7.50 15.66
CA SER A 213 -15.99 6.45 16.62
C SER A 213 -16.20 6.98 18.06
N PRO A 214 -17.16 7.92 18.31
CA PRO A 214 -17.38 8.52 19.63
C PRO A 214 -17.62 7.48 20.76
N ASP A 215 -18.24 6.35 20.44
CA ASP A 215 -18.56 5.32 21.42
C ASP A 215 -17.30 4.64 21.99
N ALA A 216 -16.21 4.59 21.21
CA ALA A 216 -14.91 4.11 21.67
C ALA A 216 -14.22 5.10 22.65
N TYR A 217 -14.74 6.33 22.78
CA TYR A 217 -14.21 7.33 23.70
C TYR A 217 -14.77 7.25 25.10
N LYS A 218 -15.77 6.42 25.41
CA LYS A 218 -16.36 6.48 26.75
C LYS A 218 -15.29 6.35 27.85
N GLU A 219 -14.38 5.39 27.71
CA GLU A 219 -13.27 5.20 28.63
C GLU A 219 -12.22 6.33 28.55
N LEU A 220 -11.92 6.83 27.35
CA LEU A 220 -10.96 7.94 27.17
C LEU A 220 -11.49 9.28 27.69
N ASN A 221 -12.78 9.55 27.51
CA ASN A 221 -13.47 10.72 28.04
C ASN A 221 -13.54 10.65 29.56
N ASP A 222 -13.80 9.48 30.14
CA ASP A 222 -13.76 9.30 31.58
C ASP A 222 -12.34 9.59 32.13
N ILE A 223 -11.29 9.04 31.50
CA ILE A 223 -9.89 9.32 31.88
C ILE A 223 -9.56 10.80 31.70
N TYR A 224 -9.90 11.40 30.56
CA TYR A 224 -9.65 12.80 30.23
C TYR A 224 -10.36 13.75 31.20
N TYR A 225 -11.62 13.46 31.52
CA TYR A 225 -12.40 14.19 32.51
C TYR A 225 -11.75 14.11 33.89
N GLN A 226 -11.29 12.91 34.30
CA GLN A 226 -10.55 12.77 35.56
C GLN A 226 -9.26 13.58 35.54
N ILE A 227 -8.48 13.56 34.46
CA ILE A 227 -7.26 14.38 34.33
C ILE A 227 -7.59 15.86 34.49
N CYS A 228 -8.58 16.39 33.75
CA CYS A 228 -8.99 17.79 33.84
C CYS A 228 -9.42 18.19 35.25
N LYS A 229 -10.21 17.34 35.91
CA LYS A 229 -10.65 17.55 37.30
C LYS A 229 -9.49 17.56 38.29
N HIS A 230 -8.52 16.65 38.17
CA HIS A 230 -7.35 16.61 39.03
C HIS A 230 -6.43 17.82 38.80
N MET A 231 -6.24 18.23 37.53
CA MET A 231 -5.49 19.43 37.19
C MET A 231 -6.12 20.68 37.78
N GLU A 232 -7.44 20.87 37.61
CA GLU A 232 -8.15 22.04 38.15
C GLU A 232 -8.01 22.09 39.67
N SER A 233 -8.22 20.96 40.35
CA SER A 233 -8.08 20.89 41.81
C SER A 233 -6.67 21.23 42.28
N PHE A 234 -5.64 20.65 41.65
CA PHE A 234 -4.24 20.92 42.00
C PHE A 234 -3.86 22.39 41.76
N LEU A 235 -4.26 22.95 40.62
CA LEU A 235 -3.91 24.31 40.22
C LEU A 235 -4.69 25.37 40.99
N LYS A 236 -5.91 25.08 41.45
CA LYS A 236 -6.72 25.99 42.28
C LYS A 236 -5.99 26.38 43.56
N ASP A 237 -5.32 25.43 44.20
CA ASP A 237 -4.56 25.65 45.44
C ASP A 237 -3.24 26.40 45.20
N LYS A 238 -2.82 26.51 43.93
CA LYS A 238 -1.58 27.15 43.48
C LYS A 238 -1.83 28.41 42.64
N ARG A 239 -3.08 28.90 42.60
CA ARG A 239 -3.50 30.01 41.74
C ARG A 239 -2.82 31.35 42.02
N SER A 240 -2.37 31.55 43.27
CA SER A 240 -1.64 32.75 43.69
C SER A 240 -0.19 32.75 43.22
N GLU A 241 0.30 31.64 42.64
CA GLU A 241 1.65 31.54 42.13
C GLU A 241 1.73 32.04 40.68
N PRO A 242 2.59 33.03 40.35
CA PRO A 242 2.63 33.65 39.02
C PRO A 242 2.88 32.66 37.86
N ASP A 243 3.69 31.63 38.09
CA ASP A 243 4.04 30.62 37.09
C ASP A 243 2.97 29.54 36.88
N LEU A 244 2.17 29.24 37.90
CA LEU A 244 1.14 28.17 37.86
C LEU A 244 -0.28 28.73 37.70
N GLY A 245 -0.51 29.98 38.09
CA GLY A 245 -1.80 30.67 37.93
C GLY A 245 -2.24 30.78 36.47
N LYS A 246 -1.29 30.93 35.52
CA LYS A 246 -1.61 30.92 34.08
C LYS A 246 -2.16 29.58 33.61
N PHE A 247 -1.61 28.47 34.11
CA PHE A 247 -2.10 27.12 33.81
C PHE A 247 -3.51 26.90 34.38
N TYR A 248 -3.83 27.47 35.55
CA TYR A 248 -5.17 27.38 36.14
C TYR A 248 -6.25 27.99 35.23
N PHE A 249 -6.00 29.19 34.69
CA PHE A 249 -6.95 29.85 33.79
C PHE A 249 -7.10 29.09 32.46
N GLN A 250 -6.01 28.50 31.95
CA GLN A 250 -6.06 27.67 30.75
C GLN A 250 -6.91 26.41 30.96
N VAL A 251 -6.79 25.70 32.09
CA VAL A 251 -7.63 24.52 32.40
C VAL A 251 -9.10 24.90 32.56
N LYS A 252 -9.39 26.08 33.12
CA LYS A 252 -10.75 26.64 33.24
C LYS A 252 -11.43 26.87 31.88
N GLU A 253 -10.66 27.14 30.84
CA GLU A 253 -11.13 27.38 29.47
C GLU A 253 -11.17 26.09 28.63
N MET A 254 -10.57 25.00 29.10
CA MET A 254 -10.59 23.71 28.39
C MET A 254 -11.96 23.05 28.49
N SER A 255 -12.39 22.43 27.39
CA SER A 255 -13.55 21.54 27.40
C SER A 255 -13.26 20.34 28.30
N MET A 256 -14.22 19.99 29.17
CA MET A 256 -14.17 18.82 30.06
C MET A 256 -14.51 17.50 29.35
N GLN A 257 -14.78 17.57 28.05
CA GLN A 257 -15.03 16.44 27.15
C GLN A 257 -14.16 16.58 25.91
N ILE A 258 -13.68 15.45 25.38
CA ILE A 258 -12.95 15.43 24.11
C ILE A 258 -13.94 15.73 23.00
N SER A 259 -13.75 16.86 22.32
CA SER A 259 -14.57 17.26 21.16
C SER A 259 -13.92 16.88 19.83
N ARG A 260 -12.59 16.73 19.84
CA ARG A 260 -11.73 16.35 18.71
C ARG A 260 -10.45 15.74 19.23
N MET A 261 -9.81 14.87 18.46
CA MET A 261 -8.63 14.15 18.95
C MET A 261 -7.41 15.06 19.24
N SER A 262 -7.36 16.26 18.65
CA SER A 262 -6.33 17.27 18.99
C SER A 262 -6.40 17.71 20.45
N ASP A 263 -7.58 17.68 21.09
CA ASP A 263 -7.76 18.08 22.49
C ASP A 263 -6.92 17.19 23.43
N VAL A 264 -6.78 15.90 23.12
CA VAL A 264 -5.96 14.95 23.89
C VAL A 264 -4.47 15.28 23.78
N PHE A 265 -3.98 15.59 22.57
CA PHE A 265 -2.57 15.93 22.34
C PHE A 265 -2.22 17.30 22.92
N GLU A 266 -3.11 18.28 22.78
CA GLU A 266 -2.99 19.61 23.40
C GLU A 266 -2.91 19.48 24.92
N THR A 267 -3.73 18.60 25.52
CA THR A 267 -3.69 18.29 26.95
C THR A 267 -2.39 17.59 27.36
N GLY A 268 -1.87 16.66 26.54
CA GLY A 268 -0.56 16.03 26.79
C GLY A 268 0.60 17.03 26.75
N ALA A 269 0.60 17.95 25.79
CA ALA A 269 1.58 19.03 25.69
C ALA A 269 1.49 19.99 26.89
N PHE A 270 0.26 20.34 27.27
CA PHE A 270 -0.04 21.14 28.46
C PHE A 270 0.49 20.49 29.74
N LEU A 271 0.20 19.21 29.97
CA LEU A 271 0.68 18.44 31.12
C LEU A 271 2.21 18.35 31.16
N THR A 272 2.85 18.19 30.01
CA THR A 272 4.32 18.18 29.89
C THR A 272 4.92 19.52 30.31
N ALA A 273 4.33 20.62 29.84
CA ALA A 273 4.75 21.97 30.20
C ALA A 273 4.54 22.26 31.70
N LEU A 274 3.38 21.88 32.24
CA LEU A 274 3.07 22.00 33.67
C LEU A 274 4.06 21.20 34.52
N THR A 275 4.33 19.94 34.16
CA THR A 275 5.27 19.06 34.87
C THR A 275 6.68 19.65 34.87
N ARG A 276 7.15 20.18 33.73
CA ARG A 276 8.47 20.81 33.62
C ARG A 276 8.58 22.04 34.52
N LYS A 277 7.53 22.87 34.57
CA LYS A 277 7.48 24.08 35.40
C LYS A 277 7.41 23.74 36.88
N SER A 278 6.58 22.78 37.27
CA SER A 278 6.49 22.29 38.65
C SER A 278 7.81 21.67 39.13
N LYS A 279 8.46 20.83 38.31
CA LYS A 279 9.78 20.27 38.65
C LYS A 279 10.84 21.35 38.85
N LYS A 280 10.91 22.35 37.97
CA LYS A 280 11.89 23.45 38.11
C LYS A 280 11.75 24.23 39.43
N LYS A 281 10.56 24.26 40.02
CA LYS A 281 10.26 25.07 41.21
C LYS A 281 10.29 24.28 42.53
N TYR A 282 9.96 22.99 42.48
CA TYR A 282 9.80 22.14 43.67
C TYR A 282 10.75 20.92 43.69
N SER A 283 11.68 20.80 42.72
CA SER A 283 12.88 19.94 42.83
C SER A 283 14.03 20.74 43.39
#